data_AF-A0A0K0E707-F1
#
_entry.id   AF-A0A0K0E707-F1
#
_cell.length_a   1.000
_cell.length_b   1.000
_cell.length_c   1.000
_cell.angle_alpha   90.00
_cell.angle_beta   90.00
_cell.angle_gamma   90.00
#
_symmetry.space_group_name_H-M   'P 1'
#
loop_
_entity.id
_entity.type
_entity.pdbx_description
1 polymer ?
#
loop_
_entity_poly.entity_id
_entity_poly.type
_entity_poly.pdbx_seq_one_letter_code
_entity_poly.pdbx_strand_id
1 'polypeptide(L)'
;MFSKMKLFFIIFNIFVILFSFENNKVYGENYLDASFVYGNELASESLSHYVNLTINPCDDFYNYACGKWINNINYNKKFKRNINGEDNFYDFLKDVYTGKFDSKSEAIKKINKMRNKCNKLENDLKNECKRKVDIFGFYAFASFFLRRTKNILENHVCFNSIKNTVHGLKSELVNLIEEKKDIFDKEARSRLIDKIVKMDVDVGGLYLENLKNKSSMEKCYKYFKFSSKSDSVMEMLKNIENYASFIPDKDKESKKRCIEYINYARSDEINLEYLIRSYAFYIAEKNKLYFNPTICNNLCHNIFYPQSLNYGCSGFVIAHEMLHALDRSGLNIDHEGKNNHNLISKDSKKKLEKKYQCFVSNYGNKHNKFLTLDEDTSDNGAIKISFKAFLTKCDSPTCDKFKIPKFEKLSQEQLFFINLARSICKYPNENYDNKNGNKYEGNPKDFRLWKVLSNNEQFAKAFKCKLGTKMNPQKKCEIW
;
A
#
# COMPACT_ATOMS: atom_id res chain seq x y z
N MET A 1 52.11 -35.77 -28.15
CA MET A 1 51.59 -34.38 -28.17
C MET A 1 50.18 -34.24 -27.57
N PHE A 2 49.25 -35.16 -27.85
CA PHE A 2 47.85 -35.07 -27.38
C PHE A 2 47.62 -35.13 -25.85
N SER A 3 48.44 -35.85 -25.08
CA SER A 3 48.26 -35.97 -23.62
C SER A 3 48.59 -34.69 -22.84
N LYS A 4 49.63 -33.95 -23.26
CA LYS A 4 50.03 -32.68 -22.63
C LYS A 4 49.02 -31.55 -22.85
N MET A 5 48.32 -31.53 -23.99
CA MET A 5 47.26 -30.54 -24.26
C MET A 5 46.01 -30.76 -23.41
N LYS A 6 45.61 -32.01 -23.12
CA LYS A 6 44.47 -32.29 -22.23
C LYS A 6 44.75 -31.88 -20.80
N LEU A 7 45.96 -32.14 -20.30
CA LEU A 7 46.36 -31.74 -18.95
C LEU A 7 46.39 -30.21 -18.79
N PHE A 8 46.90 -29.49 -19.80
CA PHE A 8 46.88 -28.02 -19.81
C PHE A 8 45.46 -27.46 -19.81
N PHE A 9 44.55 -28.04 -20.60
CA PHE A 9 43.16 -27.62 -20.64
C PHE A 9 42.45 -27.84 -19.30
N ILE A 10 42.69 -28.95 -18.63
CA ILE A 10 42.08 -29.24 -17.31
C ILE A 10 42.62 -28.27 -16.26
N ILE A 11 43.94 -28.05 -16.21
CA ILE A 11 44.56 -27.12 -15.26
C ILE A 11 44.07 -25.68 -15.52
N PHE A 12 43.96 -25.26 -16.78
CA PHE A 12 43.43 -23.94 -17.14
C PHE A 12 41.97 -23.76 -16.71
N ASN A 13 41.11 -24.77 -16.93
CA ASN A 13 39.72 -24.71 -16.50
C ASN A 13 39.60 -24.69 -14.96
N ILE A 14 40.42 -25.46 -14.25
CA ILE A 14 40.46 -25.43 -12.77
C ILE A 14 40.92 -24.06 -12.28
N PHE A 15 41.95 -23.46 -12.90
CA PHE A 15 42.40 -22.11 -12.54
C PHE A 15 41.35 -21.05 -12.84
N VAL A 16 40.65 -21.11 -13.97
CA VAL A 16 39.56 -20.19 -14.30
C VAL A 16 38.40 -20.33 -13.31
N ILE A 17 38.05 -21.56 -12.92
CA ILE A 17 37.00 -21.81 -11.92
C ILE A 17 37.44 -21.27 -10.55
N LEU A 18 38.65 -21.59 -10.08
CA LEU A 18 39.17 -21.11 -8.80
C LEU A 18 39.29 -19.57 -8.77
N PHE A 19 39.79 -18.95 -9.85
CA PHE A 19 39.89 -17.50 -9.97
C PHE A 19 38.51 -16.83 -10.05
N SER A 20 37.52 -17.50 -10.65
CA SER A 20 36.13 -17.03 -10.64
C SER A 20 35.48 -17.15 -9.26
N PHE A 21 35.81 -18.20 -8.49
CA PHE A 21 35.32 -18.40 -7.12
C PHE A 21 35.97 -17.42 -6.11
N GLU A 22 37.27 -17.15 -6.22
CA GLU A 22 37.95 -16.15 -5.38
C GLU A 22 37.48 -14.73 -5.68
N ASN A 23 37.36 -14.35 -6.96
CA ASN A 23 36.83 -13.04 -7.31
C ASN A 23 35.36 -12.88 -6.92
N ASN A 24 34.50 -13.89 -7.13
CA ASN A 24 33.09 -13.80 -6.68
C ASN A 24 32.94 -13.71 -5.16
N LYS A 25 33.84 -14.33 -4.37
CA LYS A 25 33.84 -14.17 -2.91
C LYS A 25 34.25 -12.76 -2.50
N VAL A 26 35.35 -12.23 -3.04
CA VAL A 26 35.89 -10.92 -2.65
C VAL A 26 35.02 -9.76 -3.15
N TYR A 27 34.46 -9.84 -4.36
CA TYR A 27 33.49 -8.86 -4.85
C TYR A 27 32.11 -9.01 -4.18
N GLY A 28 31.69 -10.23 -3.86
CA GLY A 28 30.43 -10.51 -3.17
C GLY A 28 30.40 -9.99 -1.72
N GLU A 29 31.47 -10.20 -0.95
CA GLU A 29 31.56 -9.70 0.42
C GLU A 29 31.64 -8.16 0.49
N ASN A 30 32.47 -7.53 -0.34
CA ASN A 30 32.59 -6.06 -0.38
C ASN A 30 31.31 -5.37 -0.88
N TYR A 31 30.58 -5.99 -1.82
CA TYR A 31 29.30 -5.46 -2.30
C TYR A 31 28.17 -5.64 -1.28
N LEU A 32 28.13 -6.77 -0.58
CA LEU A 32 27.17 -7.02 0.50
C LEU A 32 27.40 -6.05 1.67
N ASP A 33 28.65 -5.74 2.01
CA ASP A 33 28.99 -4.81 3.10
C ASP A 33 28.67 -3.34 2.71
N ALA A 34 28.98 -2.93 1.48
CA ALA A 34 28.61 -1.61 0.97
C ALA A 34 27.08 -1.40 0.86
N SER A 35 26.35 -2.41 0.38
CA SER A 35 24.88 -2.42 0.32
C SER A 35 24.26 -2.34 1.72
N PHE A 36 24.86 -3.03 2.69
CA PHE A 36 24.45 -3.03 4.09
C PHE A 36 24.65 -1.66 4.75
N VAL A 37 25.82 -1.02 4.57
CA VAL A 37 26.10 0.34 5.07
C VAL A 37 25.14 1.36 4.46
N TYR A 38 24.95 1.31 3.13
CA TYR A 38 24.04 2.19 2.41
C TYR A 38 22.58 2.06 2.90
N GLY A 39 22.13 0.83 3.14
CA GLY A 39 20.79 0.56 3.68
C GLY A 39 20.56 1.17 5.06
N ASN A 40 21.55 1.07 5.95
CA ASN A 40 21.49 1.60 7.30
C ASN A 40 21.44 3.13 7.34
N GLU A 41 22.22 3.81 6.50
CA GLU A 41 22.18 5.28 6.39
C GLU A 41 20.82 5.76 5.89
N LEU A 42 20.31 5.17 4.81
CA LEU A 42 18.98 5.50 4.29
C LEU A 42 17.87 5.24 5.30
N ALA A 43 17.95 4.15 6.06
CA ALA A 43 17.00 3.85 7.12
C ALA A 43 17.09 4.87 8.27
N SER A 44 18.30 5.30 8.64
CA SER A 44 18.53 6.33 9.67
C SER A 44 17.94 7.68 9.26
N GLU A 45 18.15 8.11 8.02
CA GLU A 45 17.55 9.34 7.49
C GLU A 45 16.03 9.27 7.52
N SER A 46 15.48 8.16 7.04
CA SER A 46 14.04 7.91 7.00
C SER A 46 13.43 7.95 8.40
N LEU A 47 14.00 7.24 9.38
CA LEU A 47 13.52 7.25 10.77
C LEU A 47 13.69 8.62 11.44
N SER A 48 14.82 9.31 11.21
CA SER A 48 15.10 10.62 11.79
C SER A 48 14.07 11.68 11.42
N HIS A 49 13.42 11.53 10.26
CA HIS A 49 12.38 12.42 9.79
C HIS A 49 11.05 12.29 10.58
N TYR A 50 10.79 11.13 11.16
CA TYR A 50 9.51 10.80 11.79
C TYR A 50 9.60 10.69 13.31
N VAL A 51 10.60 9.93 13.79
CA VAL A 51 10.64 9.41 15.16
C VAL A 51 11.08 10.48 16.16
N ASN A 52 10.26 10.69 17.18
CA ASN A 52 10.54 11.54 18.32
C ASN A 52 10.83 10.72 19.59
N LEU A 53 12.12 10.44 19.80
CA LEU A 53 12.61 9.66 20.95
C LEU A 53 12.44 10.35 22.33
N THR A 54 11.95 11.60 22.37
CA THR A 54 11.68 12.31 23.63
C THR A 54 10.32 11.95 24.25
N ILE A 55 9.45 11.32 23.47
CA ILE A 55 8.13 10.90 23.91
C ILE A 55 8.21 9.50 24.50
N ASN A 56 7.46 9.23 25.58
CA ASN A 56 7.34 7.88 26.10
C ASN A 56 6.39 7.06 25.18
N PRO A 57 6.85 5.94 24.58
CA PRO A 57 6.03 5.14 23.67
C PRO A 57 4.79 4.51 24.34
N CYS A 58 4.79 4.36 25.66
CA CYS A 58 3.64 3.82 26.41
C CYS A 58 2.56 4.87 26.72
N ASP A 59 2.89 6.16 26.58
CA ASP A 59 1.96 7.27 26.82
C ASP A 59 1.36 7.78 25.51
N ASP A 60 2.20 7.99 24.49
CA ASP A 60 1.78 8.46 23.17
C ASP A 60 2.67 7.90 22.05
N PHE A 61 2.31 6.70 21.59
CA PHE A 61 3.07 6.05 20.52
C PHE A 61 2.93 6.76 19.16
N TYR A 62 1.82 7.47 18.93
CA TYR A 62 1.63 8.21 17.69
C TYR A 62 2.64 9.36 17.58
N ASN A 63 2.76 10.19 18.62
CA ASN A 63 3.76 11.25 18.63
C ASN A 63 5.20 10.71 18.75
N TYR A 64 5.41 9.57 19.40
CA TYR A 64 6.70 8.88 19.39
C TYR A 64 7.13 8.50 17.97
N ALA A 65 6.23 7.95 17.16
CA ALA A 65 6.55 7.48 15.81
C ALA A 65 6.42 8.57 14.72
N CYS A 66 5.49 9.51 14.84
CA CYS A 66 5.14 10.51 13.82
C CYS A 66 5.50 11.96 14.20
N GLY A 67 5.86 12.24 15.45
CA GLY A 67 5.85 13.60 15.99
C GLY A 67 6.80 14.58 15.30
N LYS A 68 7.98 14.14 14.85
CA LYS A 68 8.89 15.03 14.08
C LYS A 68 8.34 15.34 12.70
N TRP A 69 7.68 14.37 12.07
CA TRP A 69 7.11 14.53 10.74
C TRP A 69 5.96 15.55 10.73
N ILE A 70 5.09 15.49 11.75
CA ILE A 70 3.97 16.41 11.94
C ILE A 70 4.46 17.84 12.16
N ASN A 71 5.49 18.00 13.00
CA ASN A 71 5.96 19.32 13.43
C ASN A 71 6.84 20.05 12.41
N ASN A 72 7.21 19.42 11.28
CA ASN A 72 8.22 19.96 10.37
C ASN A 72 7.70 20.32 8.96
N ILE A 73 6.64 21.13 8.92
CA ILE A 73 5.89 21.55 7.71
C ILE A 73 6.79 22.13 6.59
N ASN A 74 7.88 22.83 6.93
CA ASN A 74 8.78 23.45 5.93
C ASN A 74 9.79 22.46 5.32
N TYR A 75 10.26 21.47 6.08
CA TYR A 75 11.13 20.39 5.56
C TYR A 75 10.35 19.42 4.66
N ASN A 76 9.05 19.30 4.90
CA ASN A 76 8.13 18.48 4.12
C ASN A 76 8.07 18.87 2.63
N LYS A 77 8.42 20.09 2.21
CA LYS A 77 8.54 20.44 0.78
C LYS A 77 9.61 19.66 0.02
N LYS A 78 10.70 19.23 0.67
CA LYS A 78 11.81 18.51 0.03
C LYS A 78 11.61 16.98 0.05
N PHE A 79 11.00 16.45 1.12
CA PHE A 79 10.72 15.03 1.33
C PHE A 79 9.30 14.56 0.90
N LYS A 80 8.40 15.50 0.54
CA LYS A 80 7.06 15.24 -0.03
C LYS A 80 7.01 14.28 -1.21
N ARG A 81 8.15 13.96 -1.83
CA ARG A 81 8.23 13.07 -2.99
C ARG A 81 8.07 11.58 -2.66
N ASN A 82 8.08 11.19 -1.38
CA ASN A 82 8.15 9.79 -0.93
C ASN A 82 7.11 9.39 0.12
N ILE A 83 6.04 10.18 0.31
CA ILE A 83 5.04 9.92 1.35
C ILE A 83 3.75 9.49 0.64
N ASN A 84 3.38 8.21 0.73
CA ASN A 84 2.11 7.61 0.29
C ASN A 84 1.68 7.85 -1.17
N GLY A 85 1.22 6.81 -1.86
CA GLY A 85 0.76 6.92 -3.27
C GLY A 85 -0.26 8.05 -3.47
N GLU A 86 -1.20 8.17 -2.52
CA GLU A 86 -2.24 9.19 -2.48
C GLU A 86 -1.71 10.63 -2.34
N ASP A 87 -0.87 10.91 -1.34
CA ASP A 87 -0.34 12.26 -1.11
C ASP A 87 0.59 12.70 -2.26
N ASN A 88 1.38 11.76 -2.79
CA ASN A 88 2.20 11.98 -3.98
C ASN A 88 1.35 12.34 -5.20
N PHE A 89 0.20 11.69 -5.38
CA PHE A 89 -0.71 12.00 -6.48
C PHE A 89 -1.38 13.36 -6.31
N TYR A 90 -1.83 13.72 -5.11
CA TYR A 90 -2.40 15.04 -4.85
C TYR A 90 -1.40 16.17 -5.08
N ASP A 91 -0.16 16.01 -4.63
CA ASP A 91 0.88 17.00 -4.88
C ASP A 91 1.25 17.05 -6.37
N PHE A 92 1.23 15.91 -7.07
CA PHE A 92 1.32 15.88 -8.53
C PHE A 92 0.17 16.65 -9.19
N LEU A 93 -1.07 16.50 -8.74
CA LEU A 93 -2.21 17.24 -9.28
C LEU A 93 -2.07 18.75 -9.08
N LYS A 94 -1.54 19.20 -7.93
CA LYS A 94 -1.24 20.63 -7.71
C LYS A 94 -0.29 21.16 -8.78
N ASP A 95 0.81 20.43 -9.03
CA ASP A 95 1.75 20.74 -10.10
C ASP A 95 1.06 20.74 -11.47
N VAL A 96 0.21 19.75 -11.78
CA VAL A 96 -0.59 19.68 -13.02
C VAL A 96 -1.42 20.94 -13.20
N TYR A 97 -2.14 21.37 -12.17
CA TYR A 97 -3.06 22.52 -12.27
C TYR A 97 -2.36 23.86 -12.45
N THR A 98 -1.04 23.94 -12.21
CA THR A 98 -0.24 25.14 -12.56
C THR A 98 0.18 25.20 -14.03
N GLY A 99 -0.12 24.15 -14.81
CA GLY A 99 0.31 24.02 -16.21
C GLY A 99 1.73 23.46 -16.38
N LYS A 100 2.40 23.05 -15.30
CA LYS A 100 3.77 22.51 -15.31
C LYS A 100 3.99 21.35 -16.29
N PHE A 101 2.93 20.60 -16.60
CA PHE A 101 3.00 19.43 -17.48
C PHE A 101 2.32 19.64 -18.85
N ASP A 102 1.83 20.84 -19.15
CA ASP A 102 1.10 21.13 -20.40
C ASP A 102 1.95 20.91 -21.65
N SER A 103 3.24 21.22 -21.59
CA SER A 103 4.17 20.97 -22.71
C SER A 103 4.52 19.49 -22.90
N LYS A 104 4.19 18.63 -21.92
CA LYS A 104 4.55 17.21 -21.90
C LYS A 104 3.40 16.29 -22.30
N SER A 105 2.15 16.76 -22.27
CA SER A 105 0.96 16.00 -22.66
C SER A 105 -0.12 16.93 -23.18
N GLU A 106 -0.57 16.68 -24.42
CA GLU A 106 -1.63 17.48 -25.05
C GLU A 106 -2.98 17.20 -24.40
N ALA A 107 -3.23 15.97 -23.94
CA ALA A 107 -4.36 15.63 -23.10
C ALA A 107 -4.40 16.49 -21.82
N ILE A 108 -3.32 16.51 -21.03
CA ILE A 108 -3.25 17.31 -19.80
C ILE A 108 -3.46 18.79 -20.10
N LYS A 109 -2.80 19.33 -21.12
CA LYS A 109 -2.98 20.71 -21.56
C LYS A 109 -4.43 21.02 -21.95
N LYS A 110 -5.10 20.12 -22.66
CA LYS A 110 -6.52 20.26 -23.02
C LYS A 110 -7.40 20.29 -21.76
N ILE A 111 -7.19 19.36 -20.83
CA ILE A 111 -7.93 19.29 -19.56
C ILE A 111 -7.70 20.56 -18.73
N ASN A 112 -6.47 21.05 -18.64
CA ASN A 112 -6.18 22.30 -17.93
C ASN A 112 -6.85 23.52 -18.57
N LYS A 113 -6.93 23.60 -19.90
CA LYS A 113 -7.72 24.64 -20.59
C LYS A 113 -9.21 24.54 -20.25
N MET A 114 -9.78 23.34 -20.20
CA MET A 114 -11.18 23.10 -19.78
C MET A 114 -11.39 23.55 -18.33
N ARG A 115 -10.49 23.17 -17.44
CA ARG A 115 -10.51 23.53 -16.02
C ARG A 115 -10.40 25.05 -15.80
N ASN A 116 -9.56 25.72 -16.59
CA ASN A 116 -9.44 27.18 -16.57
C ASN A 116 -10.71 27.87 -17.08
N LYS A 117 -11.42 27.26 -18.03
CA LYS A 117 -12.71 27.77 -18.51
C LYS A 117 -13.78 27.79 -17.42
N CYS A 118 -13.77 26.82 -16.51
CA CYS A 118 -14.64 26.82 -15.33
C CYS A 118 -14.43 28.04 -14.40
N ASN A 119 -13.29 28.74 -14.47
CA ASN A 119 -13.06 29.94 -13.65
C ASN A 119 -14.00 31.11 -14.00
N LYS A 120 -14.72 31.04 -15.13
CA LYS A 120 -15.77 32.01 -15.50
C LYS A 120 -17.06 31.85 -14.70
N LEU A 121 -17.24 30.73 -14.00
CA LEU A 121 -18.37 30.49 -13.11
C LEU A 121 -18.06 31.00 -11.70
N GLU A 122 -19.09 31.24 -10.91
CA GLU A 122 -18.98 31.65 -9.50
C GLU A 122 -19.16 30.45 -8.55
N ASN A 123 -18.53 30.56 -7.37
CA ASN A 123 -18.75 29.71 -6.19
C ASN A 123 -18.88 28.20 -6.48
N ASP A 124 -20.01 27.58 -6.10
CA ASP A 124 -20.20 26.14 -6.13
C ASP A 124 -20.25 25.59 -7.56
N LEU A 125 -20.80 26.33 -8.51
CA LEU A 125 -20.85 25.93 -9.92
C LEU A 125 -19.43 25.82 -10.52
N LYS A 126 -18.52 26.70 -10.12
CA LYS A 126 -17.09 26.62 -10.49
C LYS A 126 -16.45 25.35 -9.94
N ASN A 127 -16.71 25.02 -8.68
CA ASN A 127 -16.15 23.83 -8.03
C ASN A 127 -16.70 22.55 -8.65
N GLU A 128 -18.01 22.49 -8.92
CA GLU A 128 -18.64 21.35 -9.58
C GLU A 128 -18.12 21.16 -11.01
N CYS A 129 -18.01 22.25 -11.78
CA CYS A 129 -17.44 22.22 -13.13
C CYS A 129 -16.02 21.66 -13.12
N LYS A 130 -15.16 22.15 -12.22
CA LYS A 130 -13.79 21.64 -12.08
C LYS A 130 -13.78 20.17 -11.70
N ARG A 131 -14.63 19.74 -10.75
CA ARG A 131 -14.75 18.34 -10.36
C ARG A 131 -15.13 17.44 -11.54
N LYS A 132 -16.12 17.82 -12.35
CA LYS A 132 -16.50 17.07 -13.56
C LYS A 132 -15.35 16.98 -14.58
N VAL A 133 -14.63 18.09 -14.79
CA VAL A 133 -13.43 18.12 -15.66
C VAL A 133 -12.30 17.25 -15.10
N ASP A 134 -12.08 17.28 -13.78
CA ASP A 134 -11.03 16.51 -13.11
C ASP A 134 -11.33 14.99 -13.17
N ILE A 135 -12.60 14.59 -13.01
CA ILE A 135 -13.04 13.19 -13.22
C ILE A 135 -12.80 12.76 -14.67
N PHE A 136 -13.24 13.58 -15.63
CA PHE A 136 -13.01 13.31 -17.05
C PHE A 136 -11.51 13.18 -17.39
N GLY A 137 -10.67 14.01 -16.75
CA GLY A 137 -9.22 14.02 -16.93
C GLY A 137 -8.45 12.95 -16.16
N PHE A 138 -9.12 12.18 -15.29
CA PHE A 138 -8.45 11.31 -14.33
C PHE A 138 -7.54 10.28 -15.00
N TYR A 139 -7.95 9.68 -16.12
CA TYR A 139 -7.11 8.75 -16.86
C TYR A 139 -5.80 9.38 -17.35
N ALA A 140 -5.83 10.65 -17.82
CA ALA A 140 -4.61 11.35 -18.23
C ALA A 140 -3.68 11.58 -17.03
N PHE A 141 -4.25 12.01 -15.90
CA PHE A 141 -3.50 12.28 -14.68
C PHE A 141 -2.86 11.00 -14.12
N ALA A 142 -3.63 9.92 -13.98
CA ALA A 142 -3.16 8.63 -13.48
C ALA A 142 -2.08 8.04 -14.40
N SER A 143 -2.31 7.99 -15.71
CA SER A 143 -1.34 7.49 -16.68
C SER A 143 -0.03 8.27 -16.62
N PHE A 144 -0.10 9.61 -16.55
CA PHE A 144 1.09 10.45 -16.53
C PHE A 144 1.84 10.36 -15.20
N PHE A 145 1.13 10.33 -14.07
CA PHE A 145 1.71 10.13 -12.74
C PHE A 145 2.48 8.82 -12.66
N LEU A 146 1.86 7.71 -13.05
CA LEU A 146 2.48 6.38 -13.02
C LEU A 146 3.72 6.31 -13.94
N ARG A 147 3.68 6.94 -15.12
CA ARG A 147 4.88 7.02 -15.98
C ARG A 147 6.03 7.82 -15.37
N ARG A 148 5.76 8.79 -14.49
CA ARG A 148 6.81 9.50 -13.76
C ARG A 148 7.45 8.62 -12.68
N THR A 149 6.72 7.62 -12.19
CA THR A 149 7.23 6.61 -11.24
C THR A 149 8.01 5.47 -11.91
N LYS A 150 8.39 5.61 -13.19
CA LYS A 150 9.01 4.56 -14.03
C LYS A 150 10.22 3.85 -13.40
N ASN A 151 11.08 4.55 -12.65
CA ASN A 151 12.23 3.91 -11.99
C ASN A 151 11.82 2.90 -10.90
N ILE A 152 10.63 3.08 -10.30
CA ILE A 152 10.07 2.17 -9.30
C ILE A 152 9.46 0.94 -9.99
N LEU A 153 8.81 1.16 -11.14
CA LEU A 153 8.17 0.13 -11.97
C LEU A 153 9.17 -0.84 -12.63
N GLU A 154 10.41 -0.41 -12.84
CA GLU A 154 11.48 -1.23 -13.41
C GLU A 154 12.30 -1.96 -12.33
N ASN A 155 11.99 -1.75 -11.04
CA ASN A 155 12.68 -2.41 -9.94
C ASN A 155 12.10 -3.82 -9.69
N HIS A 156 12.38 -4.73 -10.63
CA HIS A 156 12.02 -6.15 -10.51
C HIS A 156 12.49 -6.78 -9.19
N VAL A 157 13.59 -6.28 -8.61
CA VAL A 157 14.11 -6.75 -7.33
C VAL A 157 13.15 -6.44 -6.19
N CYS A 158 12.58 -5.23 -6.13
CA CYS A 158 11.57 -4.90 -5.13
C CYS A 158 10.30 -5.76 -5.29
N PHE A 159 9.82 -5.95 -6.52
CA PHE A 159 8.63 -6.76 -6.76
C PHE A 159 8.82 -8.21 -6.34
N ASN A 160 10.00 -8.79 -6.60
CA ASN A 160 10.34 -10.12 -6.12
C ASN A 160 10.42 -10.18 -4.59
N SER A 161 10.97 -9.14 -3.94
CA SER A 161 10.98 -9.01 -2.48
C SER A 161 9.58 -8.95 -1.88
N ILE A 162 8.66 -8.21 -2.51
CA ILE A 162 7.23 -8.19 -2.13
C ILE A 162 6.59 -9.57 -2.28
N LYS A 163 6.80 -10.27 -3.41
CA LYS A 163 6.27 -11.63 -3.59
C LYS A 163 6.77 -12.59 -2.51
N ASN A 164 8.05 -12.52 -2.16
CA ASN A 164 8.62 -13.30 -1.05
C ASN A 164 7.97 -12.96 0.30
N THR A 165 7.71 -11.67 0.55
CA THR A 165 7.00 -11.21 1.74
C THR A 165 5.59 -11.80 1.79
N VAL A 166 4.84 -11.75 0.66
CA VAL A 166 3.50 -12.35 0.55
C VAL A 166 3.53 -13.85 0.84
N HIS A 167 4.52 -14.59 0.35
CA HIS A 167 4.65 -16.02 0.65
C HIS A 167 4.78 -16.29 2.15
N GLY A 168 5.64 -15.55 2.86
CA GLY A 168 5.78 -15.67 4.31
C GLY A 168 4.48 -15.34 5.05
N LEU A 169 3.80 -14.27 4.65
CA LEU A 169 2.53 -13.86 5.26
C LEU A 169 1.41 -14.86 5.01
N LYS A 170 1.35 -15.48 3.82
CA LYS A 170 0.40 -16.56 3.51
C LYS A 170 0.61 -17.77 4.41
N SER A 171 1.88 -18.16 4.61
CA SER A 171 2.21 -19.24 5.53
C SER A 171 1.73 -18.95 6.95
N GLU A 172 1.98 -17.74 7.46
CA GLU A 172 1.52 -17.34 8.79
C GLU A 172 -0.01 -17.24 8.88
N LEU A 173 -0.69 -16.77 7.83
CA LEU A 173 -2.15 -16.73 7.79
C LEU A 173 -2.77 -18.14 7.77
N VAL A 174 -2.15 -19.10 7.09
CA VAL A 174 -2.57 -20.52 7.13
C VAL A 174 -2.40 -21.07 8.55
N ASN A 175 -1.23 -20.86 9.18
CA ASN A 175 -0.97 -21.27 10.56
C ASN A 175 -2.02 -20.68 11.52
N LEU A 176 -2.33 -19.40 11.34
CA LEU A 176 -3.33 -18.70 12.11
C LEU A 176 -4.71 -19.35 12.01
N ILE A 177 -5.17 -19.71 10.80
CA ILE A 177 -6.45 -20.39 10.62
C ILE A 177 -6.44 -21.76 11.30
N GLU A 178 -5.35 -22.52 11.21
CA GLU A 178 -5.22 -23.81 11.90
C GLU A 178 -5.29 -23.69 13.43
N GLU A 179 -4.80 -22.59 14.01
CA GLU A 179 -4.89 -22.28 15.44
C GLU A 179 -6.34 -22.03 15.89
N LYS A 180 -7.23 -21.53 15.03
CA LYS A 180 -8.61 -21.10 15.37
C LYS A 180 -9.64 -22.23 15.42
N LYS A 181 -9.31 -23.30 16.15
CA LYS A 181 -10.19 -24.45 16.40
C LYS A 181 -11.39 -24.12 17.29
N ASP A 182 -11.27 -23.07 18.11
CA ASP A 182 -12.37 -22.56 18.94
C ASP A 182 -13.46 -21.90 18.10
N ILE A 183 -13.10 -21.25 16.99
CA ILE A 183 -14.01 -20.54 16.08
C ILE A 183 -14.48 -21.45 14.94
N PHE A 184 -13.56 -22.04 14.18
CA PHE A 184 -13.87 -22.75 12.93
C PHE A 184 -13.80 -24.27 13.12
N ASP A 185 -14.76 -25.01 12.58
CA ASP A 185 -14.66 -26.47 12.43
C ASP A 185 -13.61 -26.89 11.38
N LYS A 186 -13.34 -28.19 11.28
CA LYS A 186 -12.27 -28.74 10.42
C LYS A 186 -12.53 -28.44 8.94
N GLU A 187 -13.76 -28.59 8.49
CA GLU A 187 -14.19 -28.38 7.11
C GLU A 187 -14.14 -26.89 6.74
N ALA A 188 -14.54 -26.00 7.66
CA ALA A 188 -14.39 -24.56 7.51
C ALA A 188 -12.91 -24.17 7.39
N ARG A 189 -12.05 -24.62 8.32
CA ARG A 189 -10.60 -24.33 8.26
C ARG A 189 -9.98 -24.79 6.94
N SER A 190 -10.29 -26.01 6.50
CA SER A 190 -9.80 -26.55 5.23
C SER A 190 -10.17 -25.64 4.03
N ARG A 191 -11.42 -25.18 3.96
CA ARG A 191 -11.88 -24.30 2.87
C ARG A 191 -11.30 -22.89 2.94
N LEU A 192 -11.12 -22.33 4.14
CA LEU A 192 -10.45 -21.05 4.32
C LEU A 192 -8.97 -21.14 3.92
N ILE A 193 -8.28 -22.22 4.28
CA ILE A 193 -6.89 -22.48 3.89
C ILE A 193 -6.78 -22.63 2.37
N ASP A 194 -7.68 -23.38 1.73
CA ASP A 194 -7.71 -23.51 0.28
C ASP A 194 -7.86 -22.14 -0.40
N LYS A 195 -8.72 -21.26 0.14
CA LYS A 195 -8.86 -19.87 -0.30
C LYS A 195 -7.57 -19.07 -0.16
N ILE A 196 -6.88 -19.16 0.97
CA ILE A 196 -5.61 -18.43 1.21
C ILE A 196 -4.50 -18.92 0.29
N VAL A 197 -4.36 -20.24 0.14
CA VAL A 197 -3.31 -20.86 -0.70
C VAL A 197 -3.50 -20.48 -2.17
N LYS A 198 -4.74 -20.53 -2.67
CA LYS A 198 -5.07 -20.21 -4.06
C LYS A 198 -5.20 -18.72 -4.36
N MET A 199 -5.02 -17.86 -3.36
CA MET A 199 -5.07 -16.41 -3.54
C MET A 199 -4.02 -15.96 -4.57
N ASP A 200 -4.41 -15.30 -5.66
CA ASP A 200 -3.47 -14.83 -6.68
C ASP A 200 -2.81 -13.50 -6.27
N VAL A 201 -1.66 -13.19 -6.87
CA VAL A 201 -0.87 -11.98 -6.56
C VAL A 201 -0.42 -11.31 -7.85
N ASP A 202 -0.86 -10.07 -8.05
CA ASP A 202 -0.37 -9.18 -9.10
C ASP A 202 0.48 -8.06 -8.50
N VAL A 203 1.77 -8.06 -8.84
CA VAL A 203 2.70 -6.99 -8.51
C VAL A 203 3.00 -6.17 -9.76
N GLY A 204 2.25 -5.09 -9.96
CA GLY A 204 2.50 -4.12 -11.03
C GLY A 204 2.06 -4.55 -12.44
N GLY A 205 1.51 -5.75 -12.66
CA GLY A 205 1.07 -6.25 -13.97
C GLY A 205 0.01 -5.34 -14.62
N LEU A 206 -1.10 -5.10 -13.91
CA LEU A 206 -2.12 -4.15 -14.37
C LEU A 206 -1.61 -2.71 -14.59
N TYR A 207 -0.59 -2.31 -13.83
CA TYR A 207 0.02 -0.98 -13.96
C TYR A 207 0.86 -0.87 -15.23
N LEU A 208 1.55 -1.95 -15.60
CA LEU A 208 2.54 -1.99 -16.67
C LEU A 208 1.91 -2.08 -18.05
N GLU A 209 0.84 -2.86 -18.21
CA GLU A 209 0.27 -3.15 -19.53
C GLU A 209 -0.62 -2.02 -20.06
N ASN A 210 -1.40 -1.38 -19.17
CA ASN A 210 -2.54 -0.58 -19.60
C ASN A 210 -2.39 0.94 -19.40
N LEU A 211 -1.72 1.37 -18.32
CA LEU A 211 -1.59 2.81 -17.98
C LEU A 211 -0.28 3.44 -18.45
N LYS A 212 0.74 2.63 -18.78
CA LYS A 212 2.05 3.11 -19.25
C LYS A 212 2.01 3.68 -20.67
N ASN A 213 1.03 3.28 -21.49
CA ASN A 213 0.97 3.69 -22.89
C ASN A 213 0.43 5.11 -23.05
N LYS A 214 1.34 6.09 -23.08
CA LYS A 214 1.03 7.49 -23.36
C LYS A 214 0.24 7.64 -24.67
N SER A 215 0.61 6.91 -25.72
CA SER A 215 -0.03 7.03 -27.03
C SER A 215 -1.51 6.67 -26.97
N SER A 216 -1.85 5.56 -26.29
CA SER A 216 -3.24 5.15 -26.09
C SER A 216 -4.04 6.18 -25.28
N MET A 217 -3.46 6.70 -24.20
CA MET A 217 -4.10 7.74 -23.39
C MET A 217 -4.34 9.01 -24.22
N GLU A 218 -3.31 9.54 -24.89
CA GLU A 218 -3.43 10.74 -25.73
C GLU A 218 -4.44 10.55 -26.86
N LYS A 219 -4.50 9.34 -27.45
CA LYS A 219 -5.47 8.97 -28.48
C LYS A 219 -6.91 9.10 -27.98
N CYS A 220 -7.22 8.64 -26.76
CA CYS A 220 -8.55 8.79 -26.17
C CYS A 220 -8.95 10.28 -26.09
N TYR A 221 -8.11 11.12 -25.49
CA TYR A 221 -8.42 12.56 -25.39
C TYR A 221 -8.36 13.30 -26.74
N LYS A 222 -7.73 12.73 -27.77
CA LYS A 222 -7.74 13.28 -29.13
C LYS A 222 -9.14 13.22 -29.76
N TYR A 223 -9.95 12.20 -29.46
CA TYR A 223 -11.33 12.10 -29.96
C TYR A 223 -12.22 13.24 -29.45
N PHE A 224 -12.01 13.66 -28.20
CA PHE A 224 -12.77 14.74 -27.61
C PHE A 224 -12.49 16.09 -28.28
N LYS A 225 -13.50 16.67 -28.92
CA LYS A 225 -13.42 17.99 -29.55
C LYS A 225 -13.77 19.08 -28.53
N PHE A 226 -12.85 20.01 -28.33
CA PHE A 226 -13.04 21.14 -27.44
C PHE A 226 -12.24 22.34 -27.94
N SER A 227 -12.90 23.49 -27.96
CA SER A 227 -12.33 24.80 -28.26
C SER A 227 -12.48 25.73 -27.05
N SER A 228 -11.34 26.18 -26.53
CA SER A 228 -11.32 27.12 -25.41
C SER A 228 -11.94 28.47 -25.77
N LYS A 229 -11.98 28.84 -27.06
CA LYS A 229 -12.50 30.11 -27.56
C LYS A 229 -14.01 30.08 -27.82
N SER A 230 -14.52 29.07 -28.52
CA SER A 230 -15.91 29.04 -29.01
C SER A 230 -16.90 28.37 -28.05
N ASP A 231 -16.53 27.23 -27.46
CA ASP A 231 -17.53 26.40 -26.76
C ASP A 231 -18.00 27.10 -25.48
N SER A 232 -19.24 26.90 -25.03
CA SER A 232 -19.63 27.38 -23.69
C SER A 232 -19.17 26.42 -22.58
N VAL A 233 -19.28 26.82 -21.30
CA VAL A 233 -19.01 25.88 -20.19
C VAL A 233 -20.05 24.75 -20.18
N MET A 234 -21.33 25.07 -20.44
CA MET A 234 -22.40 24.08 -20.51
C MET A 234 -22.20 23.09 -21.65
N GLU A 235 -21.79 23.58 -22.82
CA GLU A 235 -21.49 22.72 -23.97
C GLU A 235 -20.29 21.81 -23.72
N MET A 236 -19.23 22.33 -23.09
CA MET A 236 -18.10 21.51 -22.66
C MET A 236 -18.53 20.39 -21.70
N LEU A 237 -19.36 20.68 -20.69
CA LEU A 237 -19.86 19.67 -19.75
C LEU A 237 -20.77 18.65 -20.44
N LYS A 238 -21.66 19.10 -21.32
CA LYS A 238 -22.51 18.23 -22.14
C LYS A 238 -21.68 17.32 -23.05
N ASN A 239 -20.59 17.83 -23.63
CA ASN A 239 -19.69 17.04 -24.46
C ASN A 239 -18.94 15.99 -23.64
N ILE A 240 -18.54 16.29 -22.39
CA ILE A 240 -17.93 15.31 -21.47
C ILE A 240 -18.90 14.15 -21.24
N GLU A 241 -20.16 14.45 -20.91
CA GLU A 241 -21.20 13.44 -20.68
C GLU A 241 -21.44 12.59 -21.94
N ASN A 242 -21.30 13.19 -23.12
CA ASN A 242 -21.46 12.53 -24.42
C ASN A 242 -20.14 12.03 -25.04
N TYR A 243 -19.06 11.89 -24.27
CA TYR A 243 -17.72 11.57 -24.79
C TYR A 243 -17.70 10.34 -25.72
N ALA A 244 -18.47 9.29 -25.39
CA ALA A 244 -18.54 8.05 -26.18
C ALA A 244 -18.95 8.28 -27.65
N SER A 245 -19.74 9.32 -27.94
CA SER A 245 -20.18 9.68 -29.29
C SER A 245 -19.06 10.26 -30.16
N PHE A 246 -17.99 10.76 -29.56
CA PHE A 246 -16.83 11.31 -30.28
C PHE A 246 -15.90 10.23 -30.81
N ILE A 247 -16.05 8.98 -30.35
CA ILE A 247 -15.14 7.90 -30.71
C ILE A 247 -15.68 7.15 -31.94
N PRO A 248 -14.90 7.07 -33.04
CA PRO A 248 -15.32 6.39 -34.26
C PRO A 248 -15.64 4.90 -34.05
N ASP A 249 -16.73 4.40 -34.65
CA ASP A 249 -17.15 3.00 -34.54
C ASP A 249 -16.20 1.99 -35.20
N LYS A 250 -15.37 2.47 -36.13
CA LYS A 250 -14.39 1.63 -36.84
C LYS A 250 -13.28 1.07 -35.94
N ASP A 251 -13.05 1.64 -34.75
CA ASP A 251 -12.00 1.23 -33.82
C ASP A 251 -12.64 0.73 -32.51
N LYS A 252 -13.31 -0.42 -32.59
CA LYS A 252 -14.11 -1.00 -31.48
C LYS A 252 -13.29 -1.21 -30.20
N GLU A 253 -12.04 -1.65 -30.33
CA GLU A 253 -11.16 -1.92 -29.20
C GLU A 253 -10.73 -0.61 -28.49
N SER A 254 -10.28 0.39 -29.25
CA SER A 254 -9.94 1.70 -28.64
C SER A 254 -11.18 2.38 -28.09
N LYS A 255 -12.34 2.23 -28.74
CA LYS A 255 -13.62 2.76 -28.25
C LYS A 255 -14.00 2.17 -26.90
N LYS A 256 -13.97 0.84 -26.77
CA LYS A 256 -14.21 0.16 -25.49
C LYS A 256 -13.26 0.69 -24.42
N ARG A 257 -11.95 0.61 -24.65
CA ARG A 257 -10.93 1.08 -23.69
C ARG A 257 -11.11 2.55 -23.30
N CYS A 258 -11.29 3.45 -24.26
CA CYS A 258 -11.42 4.86 -23.94
C CYS A 258 -12.68 5.16 -23.10
N ILE A 259 -13.80 4.49 -23.37
CA ILE A 259 -15.02 4.62 -22.57
C ILE A 259 -14.78 4.09 -21.16
N GLU A 260 -14.17 2.91 -21.03
CA GLU A 260 -13.89 2.30 -19.72
C GLU A 260 -13.02 3.20 -18.84
N TYR A 261 -11.94 3.74 -19.40
CA TYR A 261 -10.97 4.51 -18.63
C TYR A 261 -11.43 5.93 -18.34
N ILE A 262 -12.21 6.57 -19.22
CA ILE A 262 -12.62 7.98 -19.05
C ILE A 262 -13.97 8.10 -18.37
N ASN A 263 -14.99 7.34 -18.78
CA ASN A 263 -16.34 7.49 -18.22
C ASN A 263 -16.47 6.77 -16.88
N TYR A 264 -15.83 5.61 -16.73
CA TYR A 264 -15.96 4.77 -15.54
C TYR A 264 -14.71 4.77 -14.67
N ALA A 265 -13.66 5.50 -15.07
CA ALA A 265 -12.38 5.54 -14.37
C ALA A 265 -11.86 4.14 -14.02
N ARG A 266 -12.02 3.15 -14.92
CA ARG A 266 -11.64 1.77 -14.67
C ARG A 266 -10.82 1.18 -15.81
N SER A 267 -9.88 0.30 -15.48
CA SER A 267 -9.30 -0.63 -16.43
C SER A 267 -10.25 -1.80 -16.68
N ASP A 268 -9.86 -2.75 -17.53
CA ASP A 268 -10.62 -3.99 -17.74
C ASP A 268 -10.82 -4.80 -16.45
N GLU A 269 -10.05 -4.47 -15.39
CA GLU A 269 -10.01 -5.26 -14.16
C GLU A 269 -10.43 -4.52 -12.90
N ILE A 270 -10.15 -3.22 -12.78
CA ILE A 270 -10.20 -2.48 -11.51
C ILE A 270 -10.43 -0.98 -11.71
N ASN A 271 -10.91 -0.29 -10.67
CA ASN A 271 -10.96 1.17 -10.65
C ASN A 271 -9.53 1.75 -10.62
N LEU A 272 -9.27 2.74 -11.47
CA LEU A 272 -7.99 3.43 -11.59
C LEU A 272 -7.59 4.17 -10.30
N GLU A 273 -8.55 4.53 -9.46
CA GLU A 273 -8.31 5.17 -8.16
C GLU A 273 -7.53 4.26 -7.20
N TYR A 274 -7.83 2.95 -7.20
CA TYR A 274 -7.10 1.97 -6.40
C TYR A 274 -5.62 1.88 -6.80
N LEU A 275 -5.32 2.12 -8.08
CA LEU A 275 -3.96 2.13 -8.63
C LEU A 275 -3.15 3.36 -8.21
N ILE A 276 -3.76 4.33 -7.55
CA ILE A 276 -3.12 5.60 -7.21
C ILE A 276 -3.11 5.81 -5.69
N ARG A 277 -4.22 5.48 -5.02
CA ARG A 277 -4.40 5.80 -3.62
C ARG A 277 -3.86 4.76 -2.65
N SER A 278 -3.92 3.49 -3.00
CA SER A 278 -3.56 2.39 -2.09
C SER A 278 -2.24 1.76 -2.48
N TYR A 279 -1.46 1.32 -1.49
CA TYR A 279 -0.26 0.52 -1.72
C TYR A 279 -0.59 -0.92 -2.13
N ALA A 280 -1.70 -1.44 -1.65
CA ALA A 280 -2.22 -2.75 -1.99
C ALA A 280 -3.75 -2.72 -1.90
N PHE A 281 -4.42 -3.68 -2.50
CA PHE A 281 -5.84 -3.96 -2.28
C PHE A 281 -6.17 -5.42 -2.64
N TYR A 282 -7.17 -5.98 -1.98
CA TYR A 282 -7.72 -7.30 -2.29
C TYR A 282 -9.04 -7.22 -3.06
N ILE A 283 -9.22 -8.11 -4.05
CA ILE A 283 -10.49 -8.28 -4.77
C ILE A 283 -11.00 -9.69 -4.55
N ALA A 284 -12.15 -9.79 -3.88
CA ALA A 284 -12.72 -11.05 -3.43
C ALA A 284 -13.23 -11.90 -4.60
N GLU A 285 -13.85 -11.29 -5.60
CA GLU A 285 -14.41 -11.97 -6.80
C GLU A 285 -13.33 -12.59 -7.69
N LYS A 286 -12.07 -12.23 -7.47
CA LYS A 286 -10.91 -12.82 -8.14
C LYS A 286 -10.01 -13.60 -7.21
N ASN A 287 -10.30 -13.56 -5.90
CA ASN A 287 -9.42 -13.99 -4.83
C ASN A 287 -7.97 -13.52 -5.06
N LYS A 288 -7.79 -12.23 -5.34
CA LYS A 288 -6.50 -11.69 -5.86
C LYS A 288 -6.05 -10.44 -5.12
N LEU A 289 -4.78 -10.41 -4.77
CA LEU A 289 -4.08 -9.24 -4.25
C LEU A 289 -3.43 -8.45 -5.37
N TYR A 290 -3.58 -7.14 -5.33
CA TYR A 290 -2.93 -6.22 -6.24
C TYR A 290 -2.01 -5.28 -5.48
N PHE A 291 -0.80 -5.09 -5.98
CA PHE A 291 0.19 -4.21 -5.38
C PHE A 291 0.49 -3.01 -6.26
N ASN A 292 0.44 -1.84 -5.64
CA ASN A 292 0.91 -0.61 -6.25
C ASN A 292 2.43 -0.55 -6.18
N PRO A 293 3.12 -0.37 -7.32
CA PRO A 293 4.56 -0.17 -7.37
C PRO A 293 5.05 0.92 -6.42
N THR A 294 4.22 1.93 -6.12
CA THR A 294 4.58 2.98 -5.14
C THR A 294 4.83 2.46 -3.73
N ILE A 295 4.46 1.22 -3.37
CA ILE A 295 4.84 0.55 -2.12
C ILE A 295 6.36 0.40 -1.96
N CYS A 296 7.07 0.30 -3.10
CA CYS A 296 8.54 0.25 -3.16
C CYS A 296 9.11 1.66 -2.95
N ASN A 297 9.28 2.04 -1.68
CA ASN A 297 9.78 3.34 -1.27
C ASN A 297 10.51 3.28 0.08
N ASN A 298 11.14 4.38 0.47
CA ASN A 298 11.94 4.49 1.71
C ASN A 298 11.13 4.52 3.01
N LEU A 299 9.80 4.42 2.96
CA LEU A 299 8.93 4.28 4.12
C LEU A 299 8.44 2.84 4.25
N CYS A 300 7.95 2.24 3.17
CA CYS A 300 7.16 1.02 3.25
C CYS A 300 7.88 -0.27 2.86
N HIS A 301 8.58 -0.27 1.73
CA HIS A 301 9.35 -1.41 1.28
C HIS A 301 10.62 -0.97 0.55
N ASN A 302 11.77 -1.22 1.16
CA ASN A 302 13.06 -0.97 0.55
C ASN A 302 13.95 -2.21 0.74
N ILE A 303 14.49 -2.73 -0.36
CA ILE A 303 15.31 -3.94 -0.38
C ILE A 303 16.62 -3.83 0.42
N PHE A 304 17.05 -2.60 0.72
CA PHE A 304 18.24 -2.31 1.54
C PHE A 304 17.90 -2.14 3.02
N TYR A 305 16.62 -2.13 3.40
CA TYR A 305 16.22 -1.96 4.80
C TYR A 305 16.20 -3.29 5.56
N PRO A 306 16.41 -3.26 6.89
CA PRO A 306 16.17 -4.43 7.72
C PRO A 306 14.71 -4.89 7.61
N GLN A 307 14.51 -6.20 7.76
CA GLN A 307 13.20 -6.82 7.60
C GLN A 307 12.18 -6.29 8.62
N SER A 308 12.62 -5.84 9.80
CA SER A 308 11.78 -5.16 10.78
C SER A 308 11.01 -3.98 10.17
N LEU A 309 11.69 -3.11 9.41
CA LEU A 309 11.05 -1.98 8.75
C LEU A 309 10.13 -2.45 7.62
N ASN A 310 10.59 -3.35 6.75
CA ASN A 310 9.78 -3.83 5.62
C ASN A 310 8.50 -4.54 6.08
N TYR A 311 8.58 -5.45 7.05
CA TYR A 311 7.40 -6.10 7.62
C TYR A 311 6.57 -5.13 8.45
N GLY A 312 7.18 -4.15 9.12
CA GLY A 312 6.45 -3.13 9.87
C GLY A 312 5.47 -2.33 9.00
N CYS A 313 5.83 -2.00 7.74
CA CYS A 313 4.90 -1.33 6.83
C CYS A 313 4.31 -2.26 5.78
N SER A 314 5.10 -2.70 4.80
CA SER A 314 4.56 -3.48 3.69
C SER A 314 4.00 -4.82 4.16
N GLY A 315 4.64 -5.48 5.13
CA GLY A 315 4.12 -6.73 5.68
C GLY A 315 2.76 -6.55 6.34
N PHE A 316 2.61 -5.50 7.16
CA PHE A 316 1.34 -5.12 7.77
C PHE A 316 0.26 -4.79 6.72
N VAL A 317 0.58 -3.94 5.73
CA VAL A 317 -0.36 -3.57 4.65
C VAL A 317 -0.79 -4.80 3.84
N ILE A 318 0.15 -5.66 3.44
CA ILE A 318 -0.14 -6.89 2.69
C ILE A 318 -1.05 -7.81 3.53
N ALA A 319 -0.72 -8.04 4.80
CA ALA A 319 -1.50 -8.90 5.68
C ALA A 319 -2.91 -8.36 5.95
N HIS A 320 -3.05 -7.02 6.04
CA HIS A 320 -4.35 -6.36 6.15
C HIS A 320 -5.21 -6.68 4.92
N GLU A 321 -4.69 -6.48 3.71
CA GLU A 321 -5.43 -6.78 2.49
C GLU A 321 -5.76 -8.28 2.36
N MET A 322 -4.87 -9.17 2.79
CA MET A 322 -5.14 -10.61 2.83
C MET A 322 -6.31 -10.96 3.74
N LEU A 323 -6.48 -10.24 4.85
CA LEU A 323 -7.55 -10.50 5.81
C LEU A 323 -8.93 -10.08 5.29
N HIS A 324 -9.03 -9.22 4.26
CA HIS A 324 -10.30 -9.00 3.56
C HIS A 324 -10.83 -10.27 2.86
N ALA A 325 -9.98 -11.26 2.59
CA ALA A 325 -10.44 -12.57 2.14
C ALA A 325 -11.28 -13.30 3.21
N LEU A 326 -11.16 -12.90 4.47
CA LEU A 326 -11.71 -13.54 5.66
C LEU A 326 -12.58 -12.59 6.50
N ASP A 327 -12.85 -11.39 6.02
CA ASP A 327 -13.81 -10.48 6.67
C ASP A 327 -15.25 -10.95 6.46
N ARG A 328 -16.23 -10.20 6.97
CA ARG A 328 -17.65 -10.59 6.88
C ARG A 328 -18.13 -10.81 5.44
N SER A 329 -17.61 -10.05 4.48
CA SER A 329 -17.92 -10.22 3.05
C SER A 329 -17.14 -11.39 2.46
N GLY A 330 -15.82 -11.42 2.70
CA GLY A 330 -14.91 -12.44 2.22
C GLY A 330 -15.29 -13.86 2.64
N LEU A 331 -15.84 -14.03 3.85
CA LEU A 331 -16.32 -15.34 4.35
C LEU A 331 -17.57 -15.88 3.63
N ASN A 332 -18.15 -15.12 2.70
CA ASN A 332 -19.22 -15.59 1.82
C ASN A 332 -18.74 -15.82 0.38
N ILE A 333 -17.43 -15.77 0.11
CA ILE A 333 -16.85 -15.93 -1.23
C ILE A 333 -15.78 -17.03 -1.16
N ASP A 334 -15.87 -18.03 -2.04
CA ASP A 334 -14.90 -19.13 -2.10
C ASP A 334 -13.60 -18.74 -2.83
N HIS A 335 -12.71 -19.72 -3.01
CA HIS A 335 -11.41 -19.50 -3.64
C HIS A 335 -11.48 -19.21 -5.14
N GLU A 336 -12.61 -19.51 -5.79
CA GLU A 336 -12.87 -19.21 -7.21
C GLU A 336 -13.55 -17.83 -7.37
N GLY A 337 -13.78 -17.11 -6.27
CA GLY A 337 -14.48 -15.83 -6.29
C GLY A 337 -16.00 -15.95 -6.38
N LYS A 338 -16.58 -17.15 -6.14
CA LYS A 338 -18.02 -17.39 -6.21
C LYS A 338 -18.66 -17.28 -4.83
N ASN A 339 -19.92 -16.84 -4.80
CA ASN A 339 -20.70 -16.79 -3.57
C ASN A 339 -20.87 -18.19 -2.96
N ASN A 340 -20.43 -18.37 -1.73
CA ASN A 340 -20.56 -19.58 -0.95
C ASN A 340 -20.93 -19.23 0.50
N HIS A 341 -22.22 -19.13 0.77
CA HIS A 341 -22.74 -18.84 2.12
C HIS A 341 -22.44 -19.94 3.15
N ASN A 342 -21.97 -21.11 2.71
CA ASN A 342 -21.64 -22.22 3.59
C ASN A 342 -20.13 -22.35 3.82
N LEU A 343 -19.29 -21.44 3.31
CA LEU A 343 -17.82 -21.50 3.43
C LEU A 343 -17.33 -21.74 4.87
N ILE A 344 -18.06 -21.18 5.83
CA ILE A 344 -17.96 -21.51 7.26
C ILE A 344 -19.34 -21.99 7.78
N SER A 345 -19.35 -22.88 8.77
CA SER A 345 -20.60 -23.39 9.35
C SER A 345 -21.39 -22.33 10.10
N LYS A 346 -22.69 -22.58 10.32
CA LYS A 346 -23.55 -21.70 11.13
C LYS A 346 -23.00 -21.50 12.54
N ASP A 347 -22.44 -22.54 13.15
CA ASP A 347 -21.82 -22.45 14.47
C ASP A 347 -20.55 -21.61 14.45
N SER A 348 -19.71 -21.76 13.41
CA SER A 348 -18.54 -20.91 13.22
C SER A 348 -18.91 -19.44 13.07
N LYS A 349 -19.96 -19.13 12.28
CA LYS A 349 -20.51 -17.77 12.17
C LYS A 349 -20.93 -17.21 13.53
N LYS A 350 -21.70 -17.98 14.31
CA LYS A 350 -22.15 -17.56 15.65
C LYS A 350 -20.98 -17.32 16.62
N LYS A 351 -19.93 -18.14 16.55
CA LYS A 351 -18.71 -17.98 17.37
C LYS A 351 -17.92 -16.74 16.96
N LEU A 352 -17.77 -16.51 15.65
CA LEU A 352 -17.09 -15.34 15.11
C LEU A 352 -17.82 -14.04 15.47
N GLU A 353 -19.15 -14.01 15.33
CA GLU A 353 -19.98 -12.87 15.76
C GLU A 353 -19.79 -12.50 17.23
N LYS A 354 -19.61 -13.50 18.12
CA LYS A 354 -19.29 -13.24 19.53
C LYS A 354 -17.92 -12.57 19.70
N LYS A 355 -16.92 -12.92 18.90
CA LYS A 355 -15.60 -12.27 18.94
C LYS A 355 -15.68 -10.84 18.42
N TYR A 356 -16.46 -10.58 17.36
CA TYR A 356 -16.73 -9.22 16.88
C TYR A 356 -17.34 -8.31 17.95
N GLN A 357 -18.17 -8.84 18.86
CA GLN A 357 -18.75 -8.04 19.94
C GLN A 357 -17.69 -7.40 20.86
N CYS A 358 -16.52 -8.01 21.02
CA CYS A 358 -15.42 -7.38 21.77
C CYS A 358 -14.98 -6.07 21.09
N PHE A 359 -14.78 -6.11 19.77
CA PHE A 359 -14.39 -4.95 18.98
C PHE A 359 -15.47 -3.87 18.96
N VAL A 360 -16.73 -4.27 18.76
CA VAL A 360 -17.87 -3.35 18.80
C VAL A 360 -17.99 -2.65 20.16
N SER A 361 -17.74 -3.37 21.25
CA SER A 361 -17.88 -2.82 22.61
C SER A 361 -16.71 -1.94 23.04
N ASN A 362 -15.47 -2.32 22.68
CA ASN A 362 -14.27 -1.62 23.12
C ASN A 362 -13.79 -0.54 22.14
N TYR A 363 -14.14 -0.65 20.85
CA TYR A 363 -13.59 0.16 19.77
C TYR A 363 -14.64 0.77 18.83
N GLY A 364 -15.91 0.36 18.96
CA GLY A 364 -17.01 0.89 18.15
C GLY A 364 -17.36 2.32 18.54
N ASN A 365 -17.28 3.25 17.58
CA ASN A 365 -17.74 4.63 17.79
C ASN A 365 -19.27 4.64 18.00
N LYS A 366 -19.79 5.47 18.90
CA LYS A 366 -21.22 5.54 19.27
C LYS A 366 -22.18 5.62 18.07
N HIS A 367 -21.74 6.20 16.95
CA HIS A 367 -22.56 6.40 15.75
C HIS A 367 -22.29 5.39 14.62
N ASN A 368 -21.12 4.71 14.58
CA ASN A 368 -20.67 3.91 13.43
C ASN A 368 -20.06 2.55 13.82
N LYS A 369 -20.64 1.88 14.83
CA LYS A 369 -20.09 0.65 15.44
C LYS A 369 -19.76 -0.50 14.49
N PHE A 370 -20.48 -0.64 13.38
CA PHE A 370 -20.32 -1.75 12.43
C PHE A 370 -19.59 -1.37 11.14
N LEU A 371 -19.41 -0.08 10.88
CA LEU A 371 -18.84 0.43 9.62
C LEU A 371 -17.31 0.25 9.55
N THR A 372 -16.62 0.23 10.69
CA THR A 372 -15.15 0.04 10.75
C THR A 372 -14.73 -1.34 11.23
N LEU A 373 -15.67 -2.24 11.48
CA LEU A 373 -15.38 -3.52 12.13
C LEU A 373 -14.43 -4.39 11.29
N ASP A 374 -14.67 -4.50 9.98
CA ASP A 374 -13.81 -5.30 9.11
C ASP A 374 -12.39 -4.72 9.09
N GLU A 375 -12.22 -3.41 8.88
CA GLU A 375 -10.93 -2.70 8.95
C GLU A 375 -10.21 -2.87 10.30
N ASP A 376 -10.93 -2.67 11.42
CA ASP A 376 -10.39 -2.77 12.77
C ASP A 376 -9.90 -4.21 13.05
N THR A 377 -10.63 -5.22 12.57
CA THR A 377 -10.26 -6.63 12.76
C THR A 377 -9.14 -7.07 11.83
N SER A 378 -9.15 -6.60 10.57
CA SER A 378 -8.06 -6.77 9.61
C SER A 378 -6.76 -6.16 10.14
N ASP A 379 -6.79 -4.94 10.67
CA ASP A 379 -5.60 -4.32 11.27
C ASP A 379 -5.04 -5.14 12.45
N ASN A 380 -5.92 -5.60 13.36
CA ASN A 380 -5.50 -6.38 14.53
C ASN A 380 -4.94 -7.76 14.16
N GLY A 381 -5.48 -8.41 13.13
CA GLY A 381 -4.91 -9.64 12.60
C GLY A 381 -3.60 -9.40 11.83
N ALA A 382 -3.55 -8.32 11.03
CA ALA A 382 -2.43 -8.01 10.16
C ALA A 382 -1.13 -7.77 10.94
N ILE A 383 -1.21 -7.05 12.05
CA ILE A 383 -0.04 -6.83 12.92
C ILE A 383 0.49 -8.16 13.47
N LYS A 384 -0.40 -9.10 13.83
CA LYS A 384 0.00 -10.41 14.36
C LYS A 384 0.64 -11.29 13.29
N ILE A 385 0.01 -11.39 12.12
CA ILE A 385 0.54 -12.16 10.97
C ILE A 385 1.90 -11.59 10.56
N SER A 386 1.97 -10.28 10.36
CA SER A 386 3.20 -9.63 9.89
C SER A 386 4.32 -9.69 10.92
N PHE A 387 4.01 -9.56 12.22
CA PHE A 387 5.02 -9.67 13.26
C PHE A 387 5.54 -11.10 13.40
N LYS A 388 4.66 -12.13 13.38
CA LYS A 388 5.09 -13.54 13.36
C LYS A 388 5.97 -13.83 12.15
N ALA A 389 5.56 -13.40 10.95
CA ALA A 389 6.33 -13.62 9.73
C ALA A 389 7.70 -12.90 9.77
N PHE A 390 7.74 -11.71 10.37
CA PHE A 390 8.97 -10.99 10.64
C PHE A 390 9.90 -11.79 11.55
N LEU A 391 9.41 -12.32 12.68
CA LEU A 391 10.23 -13.11 13.61
C LEU A 391 10.80 -14.35 12.92
N THR A 392 9.98 -15.11 12.19
CA THR A 392 10.44 -16.27 11.39
C THR A 392 11.53 -15.89 10.40
N LYS A 393 11.47 -14.68 9.82
CA LYS A 393 12.51 -14.17 8.90
C LYS A 393 13.74 -13.66 9.65
N CYS A 394 13.55 -13.14 10.86
CA CYS A 394 14.55 -12.53 11.73
C CYS A 394 15.33 -13.57 12.57
N ASP A 395 14.91 -14.83 12.59
CA ASP A 395 15.64 -15.95 13.21
C ASP A 395 16.99 -16.29 12.52
N SER A 396 17.39 -15.52 11.50
CA SER A 396 18.70 -15.62 10.85
C SER A 396 19.78 -14.82 11.61
N PRO A 397 21.05 -15.30 11.65
CA PRO A 397 22.19 -14.55 12.23
C PRO A 397 22.44 -13.16 11.61
N THR A 398 21.75 -12.83 10.53
CA THR A 398 21.84 -11.54 9.83
C THR A 398 20.91 -10.47 10.42
N CYS A 399 19.87 -10.84 11.18
CA CYS A 399 18.88 -9.87 11.67
C CYS A 399 19.48 -8.92 12.73
N ASP A 400 20.28 -9.45 13.66
CA ASP A 400 20.93 -8.68 14.72
C ASP A 400 22.11 -7.83 14.24
N LYS A 401 22.56 -8.01 12.99
CA LYS A 401 23.66 -7.22 12.43
C LYS A 401 23.22 -5.78 12.15
N PHE A 402 21.97 -5.55 11.77
CA PHE A 402 21.45 -4.24 11.36
C PHE A 402 21.29 -3.27 12.54
N LYS A 403 22.36 -2.54 12.86
CA LYS A 403 22.29 -1.39 13.76
C LYS A 403 22.12 -0.12 12.93
N ILE A 404 20.93 0.48 13.03
CA ILE A 404 20.63 1.71 12.30
C ILE A 404 21.28 2.90 13.04
N PRO A 405 22.13 3.70 12.38
CA PRO A 405 22.74 4.88 12.97
C PRO A 405 21.72 5.79 13.66
N LYS A 406 22.03 6.32 14.85
CA LYS A 406 21.16 7.12 15.74
C LYS A 406 19.99 6.37 16.40
N PHE A 407 19.78 5.11 16.05
CA PHE A 407 18.71 4.24 16.54
C PHE A 407 19.24 2.89 17.03
N GLU A 408 20.55 2.80 17.34
CA GLU A 408 21.26 1.57 17.70
C GLU A 408 20.78 0.94 19.00
N LYS A 409 20.08 1.72 19.84
CA LYS A 409 19.47 1.26 21.10
C LYS A 409 18.10 0.62 20.91
N LEU A 410 17.50 0.72 19.73
CA LEU A 410 16.21 0.13 19.45
C LEU A 410 16.39 -1.32 18.96
N SER A 411 15.56 -2.21 19.48
CA SER A 411 15.52 -3.60 18.98
C SER A 411 14.82 -3.68 17.62
N GLN A 412 14.99 -4.80 16.91
CA GLN A 412 14.30 -5.02 15.64
C GLN A 412 12.77 -5.07 15.82
N GLU A 413 12.28 -5.59 16.94
CA GLU A 413 10.85 -5.57 17.29
C GLU A 413 10.35 -4.14 17.50
N GLN A 414 11.12 -3.30 18.20
CA GLN A 414 10.76 -1.88 18.37
C GLN A 414 10.74 -1.16 17.02
N LEU A 415 11.72 -1.41 16.15
CA LEU A 415 11.76 -0.87 14.79
C LEU A 415 10.58 -1.32 13.93
N PHE A 416 10.13 -2.57 14.08
CA PHE A 416 8.91 -3.08 13.43
C PHE A 416 7.69 -2.24 13.80
N PHE A 417 7.42 -2.07 15.10
CA PHE A 417 6.25 -1.32 15.57
C PHE A 417 6.34 0.17 15.23
N ILE A 418 7.55 0.74 15.29
CA ILE A 418 7.79 2.12 14.84
C ILE A 418 7.44 2.24 13.35
N ASN A 419 7.89 1.33 12.49
CA ASN A 419 7.61 1.46 11.07
C ASN A 419 6.15 1.21 10.71
N LEU A 420 5.47 0.33 11.46
CA LEU A 420 4.02 0.17 11.38
C LEU A 420 3.31 1.49 11.68
N ALA A 421 3.64 2.13 12.81
CA ALA A 421 3.06 3.42 13.14
C ALA A 421 3.36 4.50 12.10
N ARG A 422 4.59 4.51 11.57
CA ARG A 422 5.00 5.42 10.50
C ARG A 422 4.18 5.25 9.23
N SER A 423 3.79 4.02 8.88
CA SER A 423 2.97 3.73 7.69
C SER A 423 1.58 4.34 7.73
N ILE A 424 1.06 4.62 8.93
CA ILE A 424 -0.27 5.20 9.13
C ILE A 424 -0.25 6.65 9.63
N CYS A 425 0.92 7.30 9.67
CA CYS A 425 1.00 8.75 9.88
C CYS A 425 0.26 9.49 8.75
N LYS A 426 -0.62 10.44 9.10
CA LYS A 426 -1.23 11.39 8.16
C LYS A 426 -1.44 12.73 8.89
N TYR A 427 -1.35 13.87 8.20
CA TYR A 427 -1.51 15.20 8.83
C TYR A 427 -2.90 15.35 9.45
N PRO A 428 -3.03 15.96 10.64
CA PRO A 428 -4.33 16.36 11.18
C PRO A 428 -5.01 17.27 10.14
N ASN A 429 -6.24 16.96 9.71
CA ASN A 429 -6.94 17.79 8.74
C ASN A 429 -8.23 18.33 9.38
N GLU A 430 -8.12 19.53 9.96
CA GLU A 430 -9.19 20.20 10.70
C GLU A 430 -10.52 20.31 9.91
N ASN A 431 -10.46 20.34 8.58
CA ASN A 431 -11.65 20.47 7.72
C ASN A 431 -12.40 19.16 7.45
N TYR A 432 -11.75 18.00 7.62
CA TYR A 432 -12.41 16.69 7.45
C TYR A 432 -12.99 16.19 8.78
N ASP A 433 -12.31 16.48 9.89
CA ASP A 433 -12.74 16.09 11.24
C ASP A 433 -14.01 16.83 11.69
N ASN A 434 -14.22 18.07 11.21
CA ASN A 434 -15.39 18.87 11.56
C ASN A 434 -16.70 18.50 10.83
N LYS A 435 -16.66 17.80 9.68
CA LYS A 435 -17.89 17.40 8.96
C LYS A 435 -18.60 16.19 9.57
N ASN A 436 -17.90 15.40 10.38
CA ASN A 436 -18.45 14.21 11.04
C ASN A 436 -18.72 14.40 12.55
N GLY A 437 -18.65 15.64 13.07
CA GLY A 437 -19.10 15.95 14.43
C GLY A 437 -18.25 15.34 15.57
N ASN A 438 -17.03 14.89 15.31
CA ASN A 438 -16.16 14.34 16.37
C ASN A 438 -15.41 15.46 17.09
N LYS A 439 -16.09 16.15 18.00
CA LYS A 439 -15.50 17.22 18.82
C LYS A 439 -14.93 16.74 20.17
N TYR A 440 -14.91 15.42 20.44
CA TYR A 440 -14.52 14.88 21.76
C TYR A 440 -13.62 13.63 21.77
N GLU A 441 -13.11 13.17 20.63
CA GLU A 441 -12.17 12.04 20.58
C GLU A 441 -10.92 12.49 19.80
N GLY A 442 -9.72 12.11 20.27
CA GLY A 442 -8.46 12.46 19.60
C GLY A 442 -8.45 12.12 18.11
N ASN A 443 -7.52 12.71 17.36
CA ASN A 443 -7.34 12.52 15.92
C ASN A 443 -7.65 11.06 15.50
N PRO A 444 -8.59 10.79 14.56
CA PRO A 444 -9.01 9.43 14.18
C PRO A 444 -7.86 8.47 13.83
N LYS A 445 -6.68 9.02 13.51
CA LYS A 445 -5.45 8.30 13.15
C LYS A 445 -4.72 7.79 14.39
N ASP A 446 -4.61 8.61 15.41
CA ASP A 446 -4.11 8.24 16.73
C ASP A 446 -5.01 7.14 17.30
N PHE A 447 -6.32 7.24 17.03
CA PHE A 447 -7.30 6.24 17.41
C PHE A 447 -7.07 4.90 16.69
N ARG A 448 -6.89 4.88 15.35
CA ARG A 448 -6.54 3.66 14.61
C ARG A 448 -5.26 3.01 15.17
N LEU A 449 -4.17 3.77 15.31
CA LEU A 449 -2.91 3.25 15.82
C LEU A 449 -3.05 2.69 17.25
N TRP A 450 -3.75 3.44 18.11
CA TRP A 450 -4.03 3.02 19.48
C TRP A 450 -4.83 1.72 19.53
N LYS A 451 -5.89 1.56 18.73
CA LYS A 451 -6.69 0.32 18.67
C LYS A 451 -5.83 -0.90 18.36
N VAL A 452 -4.94 -0.77 17.39
CA VAL A 452 -4.11 -1.89 16.92
C VAL A 452 -3.02 -2.24 17.91
N LEU A 453 -2.29 -1.25 18.41
CA LEU A 453 -1.15 -1.49 19.29
C LEU A 453 -1.57 -1.84 20.73
N SER A 454 -2.63 -1.22 21.25
CA SER A 454 -3.09 -1.50 22.62
C SER A 454 -3.64 -2.93 22.78
N ASN A 455 -4.17 -3.54 21.71
CA ASN A 455 -4.54 -4.95 21.68
C ASN A 455 -3.35 -5.90 21.51
N ASN A 456 -2.18 -5.41 21.11
CA ASN A 456 -1.04 -6.26 20.80
C ASN A 456 -0.12 -6.45 22.01
N GLU A 457 -0.04 -7.67 22.53
CA GLU A 457 0.83 -7.97 23.68
C GLU A 457 2.32 -7.86 23.34
N GLN A 458 2.71 -8.19 22.11
CA GLN A 458 4.11 -8.16 21.70
C GLN A 458 4.63 -6.72 21.63
N PHE A 459 3.78 -5.78 21.22
CA PHE A 459 4.04 -4.35 21.32
C PHE A 459 4.31 -3.93 22.77
N ALA A 460 3.40 -4.29 23.68
CA ALA A 460 3.56 -3.94 25.09
C ALA A 460 4.83 -4.53 25.70
N LYS A 461 5.22 -5.75 25.30
CA LYS A 461 6.49 -6.39 25.69
C LYS A 461 7.70 -5.64 25.11
N ALA A 462 7.69 -5.32 23.82
CA ALA A 462 8.80 -4.64 23.13
C ALA A 462 9.12 -3.26 23.73
N PHE A 463 8.09 -2.52 24.18
CA PHE A 463 8.26 -1.21 24.82
C PHE A 463 8.16 -1.23 26.35
N LYS A 464 7.99 -2.43 26.95
CA LYS A 464 7.87 -2.62 28.41
C LYS A 464 6.75 -1.79 29.03
N CYS A 465 5.61 -1.67 28.34
CA CYS A 465 4.46 -0.93 28.82
C CYS A 465 3.74 -1.68 29.95
N LYS A 466 3.56 -1.02 31.10
CA LYS A 466 2.91 -1.61 32.28
C LYS A 466 1.44 -1.95 31.98
N LEU A 467 0.98 -3.09 32.49
CA LEU A 467 -0.43 -3.49 32.39
C LEU A 467 -1.34 -2.44 33.03
N GLY A 468 -2.44 -2.10 32.36
CA GLY A 468 -3.39 -1.07 32.77
C GLY A 468 -3.09 0.33 32.22
N THR A 469 -1.97 0.52 31.51
CA THR A 469 -1.70 1.78 30.79
C THR A 469 -2.55 1.89 29.51
N LYS A 470 -2.65 3.10 28.95
CA LYS A 470 -3.39 3.37 27.70
C LYS A 470 -2.94 2.45 26.55
N MET A 471 -1.65 2.18 26.46
CA MET A 471 -1.05 1.36 25.41
C MET A 471 -0.90 -0.13 25.81
N ASN A 472 -1.31 -0.52 27.03
CA ASN A 472 -1.39 -1.91 27.46
C ASN A 472 -2.59 -2.16 28.40
N PRO A 473 -3.83 -2.02 27.91
CA PRO A 473 -5.04 -2.27 28.70
C PRO A 473 -5.15 -3.73 29.14
N GLN A 474 -5.87 -3.97 30.23
CA GLN A 474 -6.12 -5.33 30.75
C GLN A 474 -7.01 -6.15 29.81
N LYS A 475 -8.02 -5.52 29.19
CA LYS A 475 -8.93 -6.17 28.25
C LYS A 475 -8.42 -5.94 26.83
N LYS A 476 -8.16 -7.03 26.10
CA LYS A 476 -7.75 -7.01 24.69
C LYS A 476 -8.74 -7.82 23.86
N CYS A 477 -8.94 -7.41 22.62
CA CYS A 477 -9.78 -8.15 21.68
C CYS A 477 -8.93 -8.87 20.65
N GLU A 478 -9.28 -10.13 20.37
CA GLU A 478 -8.59 -10.94 19.36
C GLU A 478 -9.59 -11.82 18.61
N ILE A 479 -9.45 -11.86 17.29
CA ILE A 479 -10.14 -12.81 16.40
C ILE A 479 -9.10 -13.69 15.76
N TRP A 480 -8.23 -13.05 14.99
CA TRP A 480 -7.13 -13.58 14.19
C TRP A 480 -5.90 -13.82 15.07
#